data_AF-A0A7M4DEV2-F1
#
_entry.id   AF-A0A7M4DEV2-F1
#
_cell.length_a   1.000
_cell.length_b   1.000
_cell.length_c   1.000
_cell.angle_alpha   90.00
_cell.angle_beta   90.00
_cell.angle_gamma   90.00
#
_symmetry.space_group_name_H-M   'P 1'
#
loop_
_entity.id
_entity.type
_entity.pdbx_description
1 polymer ?
#
loop_
_entity_poly.entity_id
_entity_poly.type
_entity_poly.pdbx_seq_one_letter_code
_entity_poly.pdbx_strand_id
1 'polypeptide(L)'
;MSQASDDGPDDPSAHPSVWVAQAERELGTSEVLAWCTDLLAGADPLTSSHPLAWIGGTPGAALPGNLTGLRGAMFEHWSRVWAARAMRYCWAEGTPAADDAATALLGALTDPHWRVREMAAKVVGLREVGAGADRLAVLLDDGVPRVRAAAATSLGAVGEHEHMGRLADVTGSDPDRAVRAAATRARTAIADRVDLPSDEY
;
A
#
# COMPACT_ATOMS: atom_id res chain seq x y z
N MET A 1 -26.93 -26.84 18.97
CA MET A 1 -25.51 -26.57 19.27
C MET A 1 -24.87 -26.12 17.97
N SER A 2 -24.85 -24.81 17.72
CA SER A 2 -24.29 -24.25 16.49
C SER A 2 -22.78 -24.17 16.68
N GLN A 3 -22.02 -25.01 15.98
CA GLN A 3 -20.62 -24.73 15.74
C GLN A 3 -20.60 -23.56 14.75
N ALA A 4 -20.19 -22.39 15.20
CA ALA A 4 -19.84 -21.29 14.30
C ALA A 4 -18.61 -21.72 13.51
N SER A 5 -18.74 -21.66 12.19
CA SER A 5 -17.77 -22.08 11.20
C SER A 5 -16.59 -21.11 11.10
N ASP A 6 -15.46 -21.67 10.69
CA ASP A 6 -14.15 -21.04 10.44
C ASP A 6 -14.21 -20.09 9.22
N ASP A 7 -15.05 -19.07 9.28
CA ASP A 7 -15.49 -18.37 8.06
C ASP A 7 -14.52 -17.27 7.63
N GLY A 8 -13.47 -17.71 6.91
CA GLY A 8 -12.79 -16.91 5.88
C GLY A 8 -13.75 -16.44 4.78
N PRO A 9 -13.28 -15.78 3.71
CA PRO A 9 -14.16 -15.42 2.61
C PRO A 9 -14.74 -16.66 1.92
N ASP A 10 -16.03 -16.60 1.57
CA ASP A 10 -16.77 -17.71 0.93
C ASP A 10 -16.15 -18.18 -0.40
N ASP A 11 -15.55 -17.26 -1.16
CA ASP A 11 -14.88 -17.53 -2.43
C ASP A 11 -13.41 -17.07 -2.40
N PRO A 12 -12.44 -18.01 -2.38
CA PRO A 12 -11.01 -17.70 -2.36
C PRO A 12 -10.47 -17.22 -3.72
N SER A 13 -11.28 -17.25 -4.78
CA SER A 13 -10.93 -16.70 -6.10
C SER A 13 -11.41 -15.26 -6.32
N ALA A 14 -12.25 -14.75 -5.41
CA ALA A 14 -12.80 -13.41 -5.54
C ALA A 14 -11.72 -12.33 -5.46
N HIS A 15 -12.04 -11.15 -6.01
CA HIS A 15 -11.13 -10.01 -5.95
C HIS A 15 -10.94 -9.56 -4.48
N PRO A 16 -9.73 -9.15 -4.05
CA PRO A 16 -9.47 -8.78 -2.65
C PRO A 16 -10.41 -7.72 -2.05
N SER A 17 -10.97 -6.83 -2.87
CA SER A 17 -11.96 -5.86 -2.41
C SER A 17 -13.24 -6.50 -1.88
N VAL A 18 -13.61 -7.68 -2.37
CA VAL A 18 -14.79 -8.43 -1.90
C VAL A 18 -14.56 -8.92 -0.47
N TRP A 19 -13.36 -9.46 -0.20
CA TRP A 19 -12.99 -9.94 1.12
C TRP A 19 -12.88 -8.79 2.12
N VAL A 20 -12.27 -7.67 1.72
CA VAL A 20 -12.17 -6.49 2.57
C VAL A 20 -13.55 -5.91 2.87
N ALA A 21 -14.44 -5.84 1.88
CA ALA A 21 -15.81 -5.40 2.10
C ALA A 21 -16.61 -6.33 3.02
N GLN A 22 -16.33 -7.64 3.00
CA GLN A 22 -16.90 -8.58 3.98
C GLN A 22 -16.35 -8.29 5.38
N ALA A 23 -15.04 -8.09 5.51
CA ALA A 23 -14.41 -7.72 6.79
C ALA A 23 -15.02 -6.45 7.38
N GLU A 24 -15.28 -5.44 6.54
CA GLU A 24 -15.90 -4.18 6.98
C GLU A 24 -17.33 -4.37 7.47
N ARG A 25 -18.10 -5.29 6.87
CA ARG A 25 -19.46 -5.60 7.33
C ARG A 25 -19.47 -6.25 8.72
N GLU A 26 -18.49 -7.10 8.99
CA GLU A 26 -18.42 -7.88 10.23
C GLU A 26 -17.76 -7.11 11.38
N LEU A 27 -16.73 -6.31 11.10
CA LEU A 27 -15.87 -5.67 12.11
C LEU A 27 -16.03 -4.15 12.16
N GLY A 28 -16.48 -3.54 11.07
CA GLY A 28 -16.44 -2.09 10.87
C GLY A 28 -15.12 -1.61 10.27
N THR A 29 -15.20 -0.53 9.47
CA THR A 29 -14.07 0.05 8.74
C THR A 29 -12.89 0.44 9.63
N SER A 30 -13.12 1.08 10.78
CA SER A 30 -12.01 1.49 11.66
C SER A 30 -11.25 0.32 12.26
N GLU A 31 -11.93 -0.79 12.58
CA GLU A 31 -11.31 -2.00 13.11
C GLU A 31 -10.47 -2.71 12.04
N VAL A 32 -11.02 -2.84 10.82
CA VAL A 32 -10.27 -3.41 9.68
C VAL A 32 -9.04 -2.56 9.36
N LEU A 33 -9.16 -1.24 9.42
CA LEU A 33 -8.06 -0.32 9.18
C LEU A 33 -6.98 -0.44 10.27
N ALA A 34 -7.36 -0.45 11.55
CA ALA A 34 -6.45 -0.65 12.67
C ALA A 34 -5.72 -2.00 12.58
N TRP A 35 -6.43 -3.07 12.24
CA TRP A 35 -5.82 -4.38 12.01
C TRP A 35 -4.78 -4.35 10.87
N CYS A 36 -5.09 -3.67 9.77
CA CYS A 36 -4.11 -3.50 8.68
C CYS A 36 -2.89 -2.68 9.15
N THR A 37 -3.10 -1.64 9.97
CA THR A 37 -2.04 -0.82 10.55
C THR A 37 -1.09 -1.66 11.40
N ASP A 38 -1.62 -2.51 12.29
CA ASP A 38 -0.82 -3.39 13.14
C ASP A 38 0.03 -4.37 12.33
N LEU A 39 -0.57 -5.00 11.32
CA LEU A 39 0.16 -5.89 10.43
C LEU A 39 1.29 -5.16 9.70
N LEU A 40 1.02 -3.95 9.19
CA LEU A 40 2.02 -3.14 8.50
C LEU A 40 3.16 -2.71 9.44
N ALA A 41 2.86 -2.50 10.72
CA ALA A 41 3.83 -2.22 11.78
C ALA A 41 4.61 -3.47 12.25
N GLY A 42 4.30 -4.66 11.73
CA GLY A 42 5.03 -5.90 11.99
C GLY A 42 4.39 -6.82 13.03
N ALA A 43 3.10 -6.65 13.35
CA ALA A 43 2.38 -7.62 14.17
C ALA A 43 2.43 -9.02 13.55
N ASP A 44 2.55 -10.06 14.39
CA ASP A 44 2.66 -11.44 13.91
C ASP A 44 1.33 -11.87 13.23
N PRO A 45 1.36 -12.19 11.92
CA PRO A 45 0.17 -12.65 11.21
C PRO A 45 -0.47 -13.89 11.83
N LEU A 46 0.30 -14.76 12.48
CA LEU A 46 -0.19 -15.99 13.09
C LEU A 46 -0.97 -15.75 14.39
N THR A 47 -0.77 -14.60 15.02
CA THR A 47 -1.50 -14.18 16.23
C THR A 47 -2.40 -12.98 15.95
N SER A 48 -2.69 -12.71 14.67
CA SER A 48 -3.51 -11.56 14.27
C SER A 48 -4.93 -11.69 14.81
N SER A 49 -5.54 -10.54 15.12
CA SER A 49 -6.88 -10.46 15.73
C SER A 49 -7.98 -11.08 14.86
N HIS A 50 -7.77 -11.14 13.54
CA HIS A 50 -8.77 -11.55 12.55
C HIS A 50 -8.17 -12.47 11.47
N PRO A 51 -8.96 -13.32 10.80
CA PRO A 51 -8.45 -14.23 9.78
C PRO A 51 -7.86 -13.50 8.56
N LEU A 52 -6.56 -13.66 8.29
CA LEU A 52 -5.86 -13.01 7.15
C LEU A 52 -6.48 -13.24 5.78
N ALA A 53 -7.29 -14.30 5.65
CA ALA A 53 -8.05 -14.57 4.44
C ALA A 53 -8.97 -13.39 4.05
N TRP A 54 -9.40 -12.57 5.01
CA TRP A 54 -10.28 -11.41 4.79
C TRP A 54 -9.59 -10.20 4.12
N ILE A 55 -8.25 -10.09 4.17
CA ILE A 55 -7.51 -8.96 3.56
C ILE A 55 -6.58 -9.37 2.41
N GLY A 56 -6.27 -10.67 2.30
CA GLY A 56 -5.44 -11.07 1.16
C GLY A 56 -5.25 -12.52 0.84
N GLY A 57 -5.92 -13.41 1.56
CA GLY A 57 -6.02 -14.83 1.22
C GLY A 57 -5.43 -15.73 2.30
N THR A 58 -5.72 -17.02 2.18
CA THR A 58 -5.31 -18.03 3.16
C THR A 58 -3.79 -18.21 3.10
N PRO A 59 -3.02 -17.81 4.13
CA PRO A 59 -1.60 -18.09 4.16
C PRO A 59 -1.42 -19.59 4.36
N GLY A 60 -1.23 -20.32 3.27
CA GLY A 60 -0.88 -21.73 3.31
C GLY A 60 -2.04 -22.73 3.25
N ALA A 61 -3.16 -22.43 2.57
CA ALA A 61 -4.15 -23.46 2.21
C ALA A 61 -3.55 -24.62 1.36
N ALA A 62 -2.35 -24.44 0.81
CA ALA A 62 -1.66 -25.44 -0.01
C ALA A 62 -0.49 -26.16 0.71
N LEU A 63 -0.17 -25.84 1.98
CA LEU A 63 1.00 -26.42 2.65
C LEU A 63 0.60 -27.35 3.81
N PRO A 64 1.13 -28.59 3.88
CA PRO A 64 0.87 -29.51 4.98
C PRO A 64 1.38 -28.98 6.32
N GLY A 65 0.66 -29.33 7.41
CA GLY A 65 0.85 -28.77 8.76
C GLY A 65 2.22 -29.01 9.41
N ASN A 66 3.09 -29.82 8.82
CA ASN A 66 4.48 -30.00 9.26
C ASN A 66 5.42 -28.87 8.81
N LEU A 67 4.97 -27.96 7.93
CA LEU A 67 5.76 -26.83 7.44
C LEU A 67 5.32 -25.49 8.07
N THR A 68 4.47 -25.53 9.11
CA THR A 68 3.93 -24.34 9.79
C THR A 68 5.04 -23.44 10.36
N GLY A 69 6.15 -24.01 10.83
CA GLY A 69 7.32 -23.25 11.30
C GLY A 69 8.12 -22.54 10.19
N LEU A 70 7.97 -22.96 8.93
CA LEU A 70 8.54 -22.27 7.77
C LEU A 70 7.63 -21.13 7.28
N ARG A 71 6.41 -20.96 7.86
CA ARG A 71 5.49 -19.88 7.51
C ARG A 71 6.00 -18.49 7.92
N GLY A 72 6.67 -18.36 9.07
CA GLY A 72 7.14 -17.06 9.55
C GLY A 72 8.07 -16.36 8.54
N ALA A 73 9.10 -17.05 8.07
CA ALA A 73 10.11 -16.47 7.19
C ALA A 73 9.68 -16.31 5.71
N MET A 74 8.75 -17.14 5.22
CA MET A 74 8.28 -17.07 3.83
C MET A 74 7.09 -16.13 3.63
N PHE A 75 6.33 -15.82 4.69
CA PHE A 75 5.08 -15.07 4.60
C PHE A 75 5.10 -13.69 5.28
N GLU A 76 6.19 -13.31 5.96
CA GLU A 76 6.25 -12.09 6.77
C GLU A 76 5.90 -10.81 5.99
N HIS A 77 6.41 -10.66 4.76
CA HIS A 77 6.11 -9.47 3.96
C HIS A 77 4.73 -9.52 3.30
N TRP A 78 4.15 -10.71 3.11
CA TRP A 78 2.87 -10.84 2.42
C TRP A 78 1.73 -10.26 3.25
N SER A 79 1.73 -10.46 4.57
CA SER A 79 0.75 -9.82 5.46
C SER A 79 0.81 -8.30 5.36
N ARG A 80 2.01 -7.71 5.36
CA ARG A 80 2.21 -6.26 5.18
C ARG A 80 1.74 -5.76 3.81
N VAL A 81 2.03 -6.51 2.74
CA VAL A 81 1.53 -6.18 1.39
C VAL A 81 0.00 -6.26 1.34
N TRP A 82 -0.60 -7.28 1.95
CA TRP A 82 -2.05 -7.45 1.96
C TRP A 82 -2.75 -6.39 2.80
N ALA A 83 -2.20 -6.06 3.96
CA ALA A 83 -2.67 -4.96 4.80
C ALA A 83 -2.64 -3.63 4.04
N ALA A 84 -1.49 -3.25 3.47
CA ALA A 84 -1.40 -2.03 2.65
C ALA A 84 -2.37 -2.08 1.46
N ARG A 85 -2.54 -3.23 0.79
CA ARG A 85 -3.51 -3.37 -0.30
C ARG A 85 -4.94 -3.20 0.20
N ALA A 86 -5.30 -3.75 1.37
CA ALA A 86 -6.63 -3.64 1.94
C ALA A 86 -6.98 -2.19 2.26
N MET A 87 -6.01 -1.37 2.68
CA MET A 87 -6.17 0.08 2.86
C MET A 87 -6.54 0.85 1.58
N ARG A 88 -6.44 0.23 0.39
CA ARG A 88 -7.00 0.79 -0.86
C ARG A 88 -8.53 0.70 -0.92
N TYR A 89 -9.12 -0.25 -0.22
CA TYR A 89 -10.55 -0.53 -0.23
C TYR A 89 -11.23 -0.07 1.07
N CYS A 90 -10.55 -0.23 2.20
CA CYS A 90 -11.01 0.17 3.52
C CYS A 90 -10.28 1.45 3.98
N TRP A 91 -11.03 2.50 4.31
CA TRP A 91 -10.48 3.74 4.86
C TRP A 91 -11.54 4.51 5.65
N ALA A 92 -11.21 4.92 6.87
CA ALA A 92 -12.11 5.62 7.77
C ALA A 92 -11.70 7.11 7.88
N GLU A 93 -12.11 7.91 6.90
CA GLU A 93 -11.73 9.33 6.78
C GLU A 93 -12.02 10.13 8.06
N GLY A 94 -11.07 10.98 8.46
CA GLY A 94 -11.22 11.84 9.64
C GLY A 94 -11.29 11.10 10.99
N THR A 95 -10.78 9.86 11.07
CA THR A 95 -10.72 9.09 12.31
C THR A 95 -9.27 8.87 12.78
N PRO A 96 -9.03 8.64 14.08
CA PRO A 96 -7.70 8.27 14.58
C PRO A 96 -7.10 7.06 13.88
N ALA A 97 -7.93 6.09 13.49
CA ALA A 97 -7.48 4.91 12.74
C ALA A 97 -6.89 5.27 11.37
N ALA A 98 -7.41 6.31 10.69
CA ALA A 98 -6.83 6.80 9.44
C ALA A 98 -5.51 7.56 9.66
N ASP A 99 -5.39 8.32 10.75
CA ASP A 99 -4.14 9.00 11.11
C ASP A 99 -3.02 7.99 11.43
N ASP A 100 -3.37 6.94 12.17
CA ASP A 100 -2.45 5.84 12.50
C ASP A 100 -2.07 5.05 11.24
N ALA A 101 -3.04 4.75 10.36
CA ALA A 101 -2.78 4.09 9.09
C ALA A 101 -1.90 4.92 8.16
N ALA A 102 -2.13 6.24 8.08
CA ALA A 102 -1.26 7.16 7.34
C ALA A 102 0.17 7.11 7.89
N THR A 103 0.33 7.17 9.20
CA THR A 103 1.65 7.07 9.85
C THR A 103 2.36 5.74 9.53
N ALA A 104 1.64 4.62 9.62
CA ALA A 104 2.19 3.31 9.30
C ALA A 104 2.57 3.18 7.82
N LEU A 105 1.75 3.69 6.89
CA LEU A 105 2.06 3.73 5.46
C LEU A 105 3.33 4.53 5.17
N LEU A 106 3.51 5.68 5.84
CA LEU A 106 4.72 6.50 5.71
C LEU A 106 5.98 5.76 6.19
N GLY A 107 5.86 4.96 7.27
CA GLY A 107 6.94 4.07 7.72
C GLY A 107 7.24 2.97 6.70
N ALA A 108 6.19 2.36 6.13
CA ALA A 108 6.28 1.28 5.16
C ALA A 108 6.92 1.67 3.82
N LEU A 109 7.05 2.97 3.52
CA LEU A 109 7.86 3.46 2.40
C LEU A 109 9.34 3.09 2.52
N THR A 110 9.82 2.74 3.72
CA THR A 110 11.20 2.29 3.97
C THR A 110 11.32 0.79 4.24
N ASP A 111 10.25 0.02 4.05
CA ASP A 111 10.23 -1.42 4.33
C ASP A 111 11.36 -2.15 3.56
N PRO A 112 12.05 -3.13 4.19
CA PRO A 112 13.11 -3.88 3.52
C PRO A 112 12.64 -4.58 2.24
N HIS A 113 11.36 -4.98 2.19
CA HIS A 113 10.79 -5.68 1.06
C HIS A 113 10.11 -4.72 0.07
N TRP A 114 10.61 -4.71 -1.18
CA TRP A 114 10.18 -3.77 -2.21
C TRP A 114 8.68 -3.80 -2.52
N ARG A 115 7.99 -4.95 -2.38
CA ARG A 115 6.53 -5.02 -2.59
C ARG A 115 5.75 -4.23 -1.55
N VAL A 116 6.25 -4.15 -0.31
CA VAL A 116 5.63 -3.35 0.73
C VAL A 116 5.81 -1.88 0.39
N ARG A 117 7.03 -1.45 0.05
CA ARG A 117 7.30 -0.07 -0.41
C ARG A 117 6.44 0.32 -1.61
N GLU A 118 6.35 -0.53 -2.63
CA GLU A 118 5.52 -0.30 -3.81
C GLU A 118 4.04 -0.11 -3.43
N MET A 119 3.49 -1.00 -2.58
CA MET A 119 2.08 -0.93 -2.20
C MET A 119 1.82 0.29 -1.31
N ALA A 120 2.69 0.56 -0.34
CA ALA A 120 2.61 1.74 0.52
C ALA A 120 2.63 3.02 -0.31
N ALA A 121 3.56 3.15 -1.26
CA ALA A 121 3.62 4.31 -2.17
C ALA A 121 2.31 4.50 -2.93
N LYS A 122 1.73 3.43 -3.49
CA LYS A 122 0.44 3.49 -4.19
C LYS A 122 -0.71 3.95 -3.29
N VAL A 123 -0.74 3.50 -2.04
CA VAL A 123 -1.80 3.85 -1.10
C VAL A 123 -1.64 5.27 -0.59
N VAL A 124 -0.42 5.72 -0.29
CA VAL A 124 -0.10 7.11 0.06
C VAL A 124 -0.61 8.07 -1.00
N GLY A 125 -0.37 7.78 -2.29
CA GLY A 125 -0.88 8.59 -3.39
C GLY A 125 -2.42 8.52 -3.53
N LEU A 126 -2.99 7.31 -3.43
CA LEU A 126 -4.45 7.10 -3.53
C LEU A 126 -5.24 7.77 -2.41
N ARG A 127 -4.68 7.82 -1.21
CA ARG A 127 -5.28 8.44 -0.01
C ARG A 127 -4.80 9.88 0.20
N GLU A 128 -4.08 10.43 -0.77
CA GLU A 128 -3.58 11.81 -0.75
C GLU A 128 -2.86 12.18 0.56
N VAL A 129 -2.05 11.25 1.10
CA VAL A 129 -1.29 11.47 2.33
C VAL A 129 -0.11 12.42 2.05
N GLY A 130 -0.38 13.72 2.12
CA GLY A 130 0.53 14.81 1.76
C GLY A 130 1.89 14.77 2.46
N ALA A 131 1.91 14.37 3.74
CA ALA A 131 3.13 14.21 4.53
C ALA A 131 4.10 13.13 3.99
N GLY A 132 3.72 12.40 2.94
CA GLY A 132 4.54 11.42 2.23
C GLY A 132 5.32 11.95 1.05
N ALA A 133 5.11 13.19 0.59
CA ALA A 133 5.70 13.71 -0.64
C ALA A 133 7.24 13.58 -0.68
N ASP A 134 7.94 14.08 0.34
CA ASP A 134 9.40 13.98 0.43
C ASP A 134 9.89 12.51 0.45
N ARG A 135 9.19 11.64 1.19
CA ARG A 135 9.54 10.22 1.27
C ARG A 135 9.33 9.52 -0.07
N LEU A 136 8.30 9.89 -0.83
CA LEU A 136 8.09 9.40 -2.19
C LEU A 136 9.20 9.90 -3.14
N ALA A 137 9.67 11.14 -2.99
CA ALA A 137 10.81 11.66 -3.78
C ALA A 137 12.12 10.91 -3.54
N VAL A 138 12.33 10.36 -2.34
CA VAL A 138 13.45 9.45 -2.06
C VAL A 138 13.27 8.13 -2.82
N LEU A 139 12.06 7.59 -2.90
CA LEU A 139 11.76 6.35 -3.63
C LEU A 139 11.90 6.47 -5.16
N LEU A 140 12.10 7.67 -5.70
CA LEU A 140 12.50 7.85 -7.10
C LEU A 140 13.90 7.30 -7.40
N ASP A 141 14.72 7.00 -6.38
CA ASP A 141 16.03 6.34 -6.55
C ASP A 141 15.97 4.84 -6.17
N ASP A 142 14.78 4.28 -5.91
CA ASP A 142 14.66 2.88 -5.49
C ASP A 142 15.23 1.92 -6.54
N GLY A 143 15.96 0.89 -6.08
CA GLY A 143 16.55 -0.12 -6.96
C GLY A 143 15.53 -0.90 -7.80
N VAL A 144 14.24 -0.89 -7.42
CA VAL A 144 13.17 -1.60 -8.11
C VAL A 144 12.33 -0.63 -8.96
N PRO A 145 12.27 -0.79 -10.30
CA PRO A 145 11.51 0.11 -11.18
C PRO A 145 10.02 0.23 -10.82
N ARG A 146 9.41 -0.83 -10.30
CA ARG A 146 8.02 -0.80 -9.84
C ARG A 146 7.79 0.16 -8.67
N VAL A 147 8.75 0.25 -7.76
CA VAL A 147 8.69 1.19 -6.63
C VAL A 147 8.86 2.61 -7.14
N ARG A 148 9.83 2.86 -8.01
CA ARG A 148 10.03 4.18 -8.63
C ARG A 148 8.81 4.67 -9.42
N ALA A 149 8.19 3.80 -10.22
CA ALA A 149 6.98 4.14 -10.96
C ALA A 149 5.79 4.46 -10.03
N ALA A 150 5.64 3.69 -8.94
CA ALA A 150 4.64 3.97 -7.91
C ALA A 150 4.89 5.32 -7.23
N ALA A 151 6.14 5.60 -6.84
CA ALA A 151 6.54 6.85 -6.22
C ALA A 151 6.29 8.05 -7.14
N ALA A 152 6.71 7.97 -8.41
CA ALA A 152 6.45 9.00 -9.40
C ALA A 152 4.95 9.24 -9.59
N THR A 153 4.14 8.18 -9.75
CA THR A 153 2.68 8.32 -9.88
C THR A 153 2.07 8.99 -8.66
N SER A 154 2.47 8.58 -7.45
CA SER A 154 1.93 9.13 -6.21
C SER A 154 2.35 10.57 -5.96
N LEU A 155 3.56 10.97 -6.36
CA LEU A 155 3.99 12.38 -6.35
C LEU A 155 3.10 13.26 -7.24
N GLY A 156 2.51 12.72 -8.31
CA GLY A 156 1.51 13.47 -9.08
C GLY A 156 0.31 13.90 -8.25
N ALA A 157 -0.11 13.07 -7.28
CA ALA A 157 -1.23 13.35 -6.40
C ALA A 157 -0.84 14.25 -5.21
N VAL A 158 0.32 14.02 -4.58
CA VAL A 158 0.68 14.65 -3.29
C VAL A 158 1.90 15.58 -3.33
N GLY A 159 2.67 15.57 -4.40
CA GLY A 159 3.90 16.35 -4.51
C GLY A 159 3.64 17.81 -4.90
N GLU A 160 4.46 18.73 -4.42
CA GLU A 160 4.37 20.14 -4.78
C GLU A 160 5.44 20.56 -5.80
N HIS A 161 5.47 21.84 -6.17
CA HIS A 161 6.42 22.40 -7.14
C HIS A 161 7.88 21.98 -6.89
N GLU A 162 8.31 21.92 -5.63
CA GLU A 162 9.68 21.50 -5.26
C GLU A 162 10.05 20.07 -5.72
N HIS A 163 9.07 19.21 -5.94
CA HIS A 163 9.26 17.83 -6.40
C HIS A 163 9.44 17.73 -7.92
N MET A 164 9.10 18.78 -8.67
CA MET A 164 9.11 18.76 -10.13
C MET A 164 10.50 18.60 -10.73
N GLY A 165 11.54 19.14 -10.08
CA GLY A 165 12.92 18.98 -10.52
C GLY A 165 13.37 17.53 -10.50
N ARG A 166 13.09 16.82 -9.39
CA ARG A 166 13.39 15.39 -9.25
C ARG A 166 12.63 14.54 -10.27
N LEU A 167 11.36 14.86 -10.55
CA LEU A 167 10.58 14.18 -11.59
C LEU A 167 11.08 14.48 -13.02
N ALA A 168 11.64 15.66 -13.26
CA ALA A 168 12.27 16.01 -14.53
C ALA A 168 13.51 15.16 -14.77
N ASP A 169 14.38 15.01 -13.75
CA ASP A 169 15.55 14.15 -13.80
C ASP A 169 15.15 12.70 -14.15
N VAL A 170 14.14 12.15 -13.47
CA VAL A 170 13.62 10.80 -13.72
C VAL A 170 13.07 10.67 -15.15
N THR A 171 12.37 11.69 -15.65
CA THR A 171 11.85 11.71 -17.02
C THR A 171 12.97 11.67 -18.07
N GLY A 172 14.09 12.34 -17.82
CA GLY A 172 15.23 12.40 -18.73
C GLY A 172 16.18 11.20 -18.65
N SER A 173 16.27 10.55 -17.49
CA SER A 173 17.39 9.64 -17.19
C SER A 173 17.02 8.24 -16.71
N ASP A 174 15.80 7.97 -16.26
CA ASP A 174 15.46 6.64 -15.74
C ASP A 174 15.57 5.58 -16.85
N PRO A 175 16.21 4.42 -16.62
CA PRO A 175 16.33 3.38 -17.64
C PRO A 175 14.99 2.78 -18.05
N ASP A 176 14.00 2.74 -17.15
CA ASP A 176 12.71 2.11 -17.37
C ASP A 176 11.71 3.09 -18.02
N ARG A 177 11.16 2.70 -19.18
CA ARG A 177 10.21 3.53 -19.93
C ARG A 177 8.92 3.81 -19.16
N ALA A 178 8.43 2.84 -18.37
CA ALA A 178 7.23 3.02 -17.59
C ALA A 178 7.46 4.02 -16.45
N VAL A 179 8.65 4.02 -15.84
CA VAL A 179 9.03 5.00 -14.82
C VAL A 179 9.10 6.41 -15.43
N ARG A 180 9.77 6.59 -16.57
CA ARG A 180 9.80 7.89 -17.28
C ARG A 180 8.38 8.39 -17.58
N ALA A 181 7.51 7.52 -18.10
CA ALA A 181 6.14 7.89 -18.41
C ALA A 181 5.29 8.21 -17.16
N ALA A 182 5.55 7.56 -16.02
CA ALA A 182 4.91 7.91 -14.76
C ALA A 182 5.38 9.29 -14.27
N ALA A 183 6.68 9.57 -14.33
CA ALA A 183 7.25 10.86 -13.95
C ALA A 183 6.74 12.01 -14.83
N THR A 184 6.64 11.82 -16.14
CA THR A 184 6.05 12.82 -17.04
C THR A 184 4.61 13.15 -16.64
N ARG A 185 3.76 12.14 -16.42
CA ARG A 185 2.37 12.35 -15.99
C ARG A 185 2.29 13.04 -14.63
N ALA A 186 3.18 12.69 -13.72
CA ALA A 186 3.23 13.30 -12.39
C ALA A 186 3.56 14.80 -12.47
N ARG A 187 4.51 15.21 -13.33
CA ARG A 187 4.82 16.63 -13.54
C ARG A 187 3.62 17.40 -14.08
N THR A 188 2.92 16.84 -15.07
CA THR A 188 1.68 17.43 -15.60
C THR A 188 0.63 17.56 -14.49
N ALA A 189 0.40 16.50 -13.72
CA ALA A 189 -0.59 16.52 -12.64
C ALA A 189 -0.27 17.53 -11.54
N ILE A 190 1.01 17.67 -11.16
CA ILE A 190 1.43 18.71 -10.19
C ILE A 190 1.16 20.08 -10.76
N ALA A 191 1.60 20.34 -11.98
CA ALA A 191 1.46 21.66 -12.57
C ALA A 191 0.01 22.07 -12.81
N ASP A 192 -0.84 21.14 -13.25
CA ASP A 192 -2.28 21.36 -13.38
C ASP A 192 -2.92 21.68 -12.02
N ARG A 193 -2.42 21.10 -10.93
CA ARG A 193 -2.94 21.31 -9.57
C ARG A 193 -2.43 22.61 -8.93
N VAL A 194 -1.23 23.06 -9.29
CA VAL A 194 -0.61 24.29 -8.75
C VAL A 194 -0.68 25.48 -9.72
N ASP A 195 -1.48 25.37 -10.79
CA ASP A 195 -1.70 26.40 -11.81
C ASP A 195 -0.40 26.97 -12.43
N LEU A 196 0.59 26.12 -12.70
CA LEU A 196 1.83 26.55 -13.36
C LEU A 196 1.63 26.68 -14.89
N PRO A 197 2.24 27.69 -15.55
CA PRO A 197 2.22 27.80 -17.01
C PRO A 197 2.97 26.63 -17.67
N SER A 198 2.43 26.08 -18.75
CA SER A 198 2.98 24.93 -19.50
C SER A 198 4.44 25.06 -19.94
N ASP A 199 4.95 26.28 -19.96
CA ASP A 199 6.27 26.64 -20.48
C ASP A 199 7.35 26.57 -19.38
N GLU A 200 6.97 26.32 -18.12
CA GLU A 200 7.87 26.31 -16.96
C GLU A 200 8.32 24.91 -16.52
N TYR A 201 7.91 23.82 -17.19
CA TYR A 201 8.26 22.44 -16.79
C TYR A 201 8.31 21.38 -17.92
#